data_AF-A0A0C3F9K8-F1
#
_entry.id   AF-A0A0C3F9K8-F1
#
_cell.length_a   1.000
_cell.length_b   1.000
_cell.length_c   1.000
_cell.angle_alpha   90.00
_cell.angle_beta   90.00
_cell.angle_gamma   90.00
#
_symmetry.space_group_name_H-M   'P 1'
#
loop_
_entity.id
_entity.type
_entity.pdbx_description
1 polymer ?
#
loop_
_entity_poly.entity_id
_entity_poly.type
_entity_poly.pdbx_seq_one_letter_code
_entity_poly.pdbx_strand_id
1 'polypeptide(L)'
;VLHGNTCAHEMNVVSTASVLPRTPADINETLSVVFIGPGKLRPEFLKNIYRIRKGKVWDFLSWLTAHNSLYLDMPLDKTILDQYPDDDTLPGIQNNVV
;
A
#
# COMPACT_ATOMS: atom_id res chain seq x y z
N VAL A 1 -4.34 18.18 -14.65
CA VAL A 1 -3.42 17.11 -14.24
C VAL A 1 -3.12 17.31 -12.76
N LEU A 2 -3.33 16.30 -11.92
CA LEU A 2 -2.95 16.34 -10.50
C LEU A 2 -1.46 15.98 -10.43
N HIS A 3 -0.68 16.79 -9.71
CA HIS A 3 0.73 16.50 -9.45
C HIS A 3 0.83 16.11 -7.99
N GLY A 4 1.34 14.90 -7.72
CA GLY A 4 1.52 14.38 -6.37
C GLY A 4 3.00 14.20 -6.07
N ASN A 5 3.43 14.68 -4.91
CA ASN A 5 4.74 14.35 -4.35
C ASN A 5 4.54 13.25 -3.32
N THR A 6 5.33 12.18 -3.40
CA THR A 6 5.37 11.14 -2.36
C THR A 6 6.56 11.40 -1.46
N CYS A 7 6.31 11.65 -0.18
CA CYS A 7 7.34 11.68 0.85
C CYS A 7 7.31 10.34 1.60
N ALA A 8 8.45 9.65 1.69
CA ALA A 8 8.59 8.44 2.48
C ALA A 8 9.50 8.75 3.68
N HIS A 9 8.98 8.53 4.89
CA HIS A 9 9.78 8.61 6.10
C HIS A 9 10.38 7.24 6.40
N GLU A 10 11.55 7.22 7.05
CA GLU A 10 12.19 5.99 7.48
C GLU A 10 11.29 5.31 8.52
N MET A 11 10.55 4.30 8.06
CA MET A 11 9.83 3.42 8.94
C MET A 11 10.82 2.38 9.45
N ASN A 12 10.82 2.08 10.74
CA ASN A 12 11.63 1.02 11.32
C ASN A 12 11.02 -0.36 10.95
N VAL A 13 10.98 -0.66 9.64
CA VAL A 13 10.16 -1.73 9.03
C VAL A 13 10.67 -3.13 9.38
N VAL A 14 11.97 -3.26 9.64
CA VAL A 14 12.59 -4.53 10.05
C VAL A 14 12.04 -5.02 11.39
N SER A 15 11.45 -4.12 12.20
CA SER A 15 10.84 -4.50 13.49
C SER A 15 9.33 -4.78 13.41
N THR A 16 8.64 -4.48 12.30
CA THR A 16 7.15 -4.46 12.30
C THR A 16 6.50 -5.58 11.49
N ALA A 17 7.11 -6.07 10.40
CA ALA A 17 6.47 -7.05 9.52
C ALA A 17 6.97 -8.48 9.77
N SER A 18 6.18 -9.31 10.44
CA SER A 18 6.42 -10.75 10.56
C SER A 18 5.87 -11.56 9.37
N VAL A 19 5.04 -10.95 8.51
CA VAL A 19 4.39 -11.56 7.35
C VAL A 19 4.12 -10.50 6.27
N LEU A 20 4.17 -10.91 5.00
CA LEU A 20 3.82 -10.08 3.85
C LEU A 20 2.69 -10.68 2.99
N PRO A 21 1.89 -9.86 2.28
CA PRO A 21 1.78 -8.41 2.46
C PRO A 21 1.25 -8.06 3.85
N ARG A 22 1.41 -6.80 4.26
CA ARG A 22 0.75 -6.26 5.46
C ARG A 22 -0.76 -6.15 5.24
N THR A 23 -1.54 -6.10 6.31
CA THR A 23 -3.00 -5.93 6.19
C THR A 23 -3.35 -4.52 5.71
N PRO A 24 -4.53 -4.29 5.09
CA PRO A 24 -4.96 -2.94 4.73
C PRO A 24 -4.98 -1.98 5.93
N ALA A 25 -5.30 -2.47 7.13
CA ALA A 25 -5.30 -1.68 8.36
C ALA A 25 -3.88 -1.18 8.70
N ASP A 26 -2.89 -2.06 8.69
CA ASP A 26 -1.48 -1.71 8.92
C ASP A 26 -0.98 -0.65 7.94
N ILE A 27 -1.36 -0.77 6.66
CA ILE A 27 -0.95 0.20 5.63
C ILE A 27 -1.64 1.55 5.87
N ASN A 28 -2.90 1.58 6.28
CA ASN A 28 -3.58 2.84 6.60
C ASN A 28 -2.96 3.55 7.81
N GLU A 29 -2.47 2.83 8.81
CA GLU A 29 -1.80 3.48 9.96
C GLU A 29 -0.49 4.17 9.58
N THR A 30 0.11 3.77 8.46
CA THR A 30 1.42 4.25 8.01
C THR A 30 1.34 5.23 6.84
N LEU A 31 0.17 5.37 6.20
CA LEU A 31 -0.02 6.19 5.01
C LEU A 31 -0.95 7.36 5.29
N SER A 32 -0.46 8.59 5.11
CA SER A 32 -1.26 9.82 5.11
C SER A 32 -1.24 10.49 3.74
N VAL A 33 -2.37 11.09 3.36
CA VAL A 33 -2.53 11.75 2.05
C VAL A 33 -2.82 13.23 2.28
N VAL A 34 -1.94 14.12 1.83
CA VAL A 34 -2.20 15.56 1.85
C VAL A 34 -2.73 16.00 0.49
N PHE A 35 -3.96 16.53 0.45
CA PHE A 35 -4.56 17.00 -0.79
C PHE A 35 -4.47 18.52 -0.93
N ILE A 36 -3.77 18.99 -1.96
CA ILE A 36 -3.64 20.43 -2.25
C ILE A 36 -4.40 20.74 -3.53
N GLY A 37 -5.51 21.47 -3.42
CA GLY A 37 -6.30 21.87 -4.59
C GLY A 37 -7.47 22.80 -4.24
N PRO A 38 -8.06 23.47 -5.25
CA PRO A 38 -9.11 24.47 -5.06
C PRO A 38 -10.50 23.88 -4.74
N GLY A 39 -10.65 22.56 -4.70
CA GLY A 39 -11.95 21.89 -4.56
C GLY A 39 -11.89 20.68 -3.63
N LYS A 40 -13.05 20.08 -3.36
CA LYS A 40 -13.12 18.84 -2.57
C LYS A 40 -12.44 17.70 -3.32
N LEU A 41 -11.73 16.86 -2.57
CA LEU A 41 -11.19 15.61 -3.10
C LEU A 41 -12.35 14.75 -3.63
N ARG A 42 -12.21 14.26 -4.86
CA ARG A 42 -13.13 13.29 -5.44
C ARG A 42 -12.53 11.88 -5.32
N PRO A 43 -13.29 10.85 -4.92
CA PRO A 43 -12.77 9.50 -4.70
C PRO A 43 -12.05 8.89 -5.90
N GLU A 44 -12.44 9.25 -7.13
CA GLU A 44 -11.84 8.73 -8.36
C GLU A 44 -10.36 9.14 -8.50
N PHE A 45 -9.97 10.25 -7.86
CA PHE A 45 -8.57 10.67 -7.82
C PHE A 45 -7.71 9.75 -6.95
N LEU A 46 -8.24 9.27 -5.83
CA LEU A 46 -7.55 8.30 -4.97
C LEU A 46 -7.34 6.99 -5.71
N LYS A 47 -8.33 6.54 -6.49
CA LYS A 47 -8.20 5.33 -7.30
C LYS A 47 -7.05 5.42 -8.29
N ASN A 48 -6.79 6.57 -8.91
CA ASN A 48 -5.69 6.66 -9.89
C ASN A 48 -4.29 6.53 -9.25
N ILE A 49 -4.16 6.87 -7.96
CA ILE A 49 -2.86 6.94 -7.27
C ILE A 49 -2.66 5.73 -6.34
N TYR A 50 -3.69 5.35 -5.59
CA TYR A 50 -3.66 4.34 -4.52
C TYR A 50 -4.36 3.03 -4.92
N ARG A 51 -4.36 2.69 -6.21
CA ARG A 51 -4.89 1.42 -6.72
C ARG A 51 -4.01 0.25 -6.34
N ILE A 52 -4.60 -0.74 -5.70
CA ILE A 52 -3.97 -2.05 -5.47
C ILE A 52 -4.26 -2.97 -6.65
N ARG A 53 -3.20 -3.61 -7.15
CA ARG A 53 -3.26 -4.66 -8.18
C ARG A 53 -2.74 -5.96 -7.58
N LYS A 54 -3.64 -6.79 -7.04
CA LYS A 54 -3.27 -7.97 -6.24
C LYS A 54 -2.26 -8.87 -6.92
N GLY A 55 -2.48 -9.22 -8.19
CA GLY A 55 -1.55 -10.06 -8.95
C GLY A 55 -0.14 -9.49 -9.01
N LYS A 56 -0.02 -8.18 -9.28
CA LYS A 56 1.29 -7.50 -9.32
C LYS A 56 1.97 -7.45 -7.97
N VAL A 57 1.21 -7.25 -6.89
CA VAL A 57 1.75 -7.27 -5.53
C VAL A 57 2.28 -8.68 -5.21
N TRP A 58 1.50 -9.72 -5.50
CA TRP A 58 1.89 -11.09 -5.22
C TRP A 58 3.12 -11.55 -6.02
N ASP A 59 3.14 -11.26 -7.32
CA ASP A 59 4.27 -11.57 -8.20
C ASP A 59 5.54 -10.88 -7.70
N PHE A 60 5.43 -9.60 -7.30
CA PHE A 60 6.55 -8.83 -6.78
C PHE A 60 7.07 -9.38 -5.44
N LEU A 61 6.19 -9.71 -4.50
CA LEU A 61 6.58 -10.29 -3.22
C LEU A 61 7.25 -11.66 -3.41
N SER A 62 6.69 -12.50 -4.29
CA SER A 62 7.28 -13.80 -4.63
C SER A 62 8.64 -13.65 -5.30
N TRP A 63 8.81 -12.63 -6.14
CA TRP A 63 10.11 -12.30 -6.72
C TRP A 63 11.11 -11.83 -5.65
N LEU A 64 10.67 -10.99 -4.71
CA LEU A 64 11.53 -10.48 -3.63
C LEU A 64 12.06 -11.60 -2.74
N THR A 65 11.20 -12.53 -2.28
CA THR A 65 11.64 -13.65 -1.44
C THR A 65 12.64 -14.57 -2.15
N ALA A 66 12.53 -14.68 -3.47
CA ALA A 66 13.46 -15.49 -4.27
C ALA A 66 14.80 -14.80 -4.60
N HIS A 67 14.87 -13.47 -4.62
CA HIS A 67 16.03 -12.74 -5.17
C HIS A 67 16.66 -11.73 -4.21
N ASN A 68 16.02 -11.37 -3.10
CA ASN A 68 16.53 -10.39 -2.15
C ASN A 68 16.78 -11.04 -0.79
N SER A 69 18.04 -11.05 -0.36
CA SER A 69 18.47 -11.67 0.91
C SER A 69 17.77 -11.10 2.14
N LEU A 70 17.28 -9.86 2.08
CA LEU A 70 16.54 -9.24 3.19
C LEU A 70 15.13 -9.84 3.37
N TYR A 71 14.61 -10.56 2.37
CA TYR A 71 13.25 -11.09 2.33
C TYR A 71 13.21 -12.62 2.22
N LEU A 72 14.36 -13.30 2.27
CA LEU A 72 14.47 -14.73 1.98
C LEU A 72 13.57 -15.60 2.87
N ASP A 73 13.53 -15.29 4.17
CA ASP A 73 12.78 -16.04 5.17
C ASP A 73 11.42 -15.40 5.51
N MET A 74 10.96 -14.45 4.70
CA MET A 74 9.74 -13.71 4.98
C MET A 74 8.51 -14.49 4.52
N PRO A 75 7.59 -14.85 5.42
CA PRO A 75 6.42 -15.63 5.04
C PRO A 75 5.45 -14.78 4.22
N LEU A 76 4.91 -15.39 3.17
CA LEU A 76 3.89 -14.78 2.32
C LEU A 76 2.51 -15.37 2.63
N ASP A 77 1.53 -14.53 2.96
CA ASP A 77 0.17 -14.94 3.26
C ASP A 77 -0.82 -14.35 2.25
N LYS A 78 -1.38 -15.24 1.43
CA LYS A 78 -2.35 -14.87 0.41
C LYS A 78 -3.70 -14.45 0.99
N THR A 79 -4.06 -14.94 2.18
CA THR A 79 -5.31 -14.55 2.86
C THR A 79 -5.31 -13.09 3.26
N ILE A 80 -4.13 -12.51 3.52
CA ILE A 80 -3.98 -11.06 3.76
C ILE A 80 -4.21 -10.30 2.46
N LEU A 81 -3.70 -10.80 1.34
CA LEU A 81 -3.94 -10.20 0.03
C LEU A 81 -5.42 -10.22 -0.36
N ASP A 82 -6.17 -11.23 0.09
CA ASP A 82 -7.61 -11.33 -0.15
C ASP A 82 -8.43 -10.24 0.54
N GLN A 83 -7.90 -9.62 1.61
CA GLN A 83 -8.52 -8.47 2.29
C GLN A 83 -8.49 -7.18 1.47
N TYR A 84 -7.61 -7.10 0.47
CA TYR A 84 -7.58 -5.97 -0.45
C TYR A 84 -8.70 -6.11 -1.50
N PRO A 85 -9.13 -5.03 -2.16
CA PRO A 85 -9.96 -5.12 -3.34
C PRO A 85 -9.13 -5.48 -4.57
N ASP A 86 -9.78 -5.94 -5.62
CA ASP A 86 -9.12 -6.21 -6.91
C ASP A 86 -9.22 -4.99 -7.83
N ASP A 87 -8.07 -4.52 -8.32
CA ASP A 87 -7.88 -3.31 -9.13
C ASP A 87 -8.64 -2.06 -8.63
N ASP A 88 -8.69 -1.89 -7.30
CA ASP A 88 -9.36 -0.76 -6.66
C ASP A 88 -8.50 -0.09 -5.58
N THR A 89 -9.03 1.00 -5.04
CA THR A 89 -8.36 1.83 -4.04
C THR A 89 -8.17 1.10 -2.71
N LEU A 90 -7.05 1.31 -2.02
CA LEU A 90 -6.83 0.84 -0.65
C LEU A 90 -8.05 1.17 0.25
N PRO A 91 -8.69 0.18 0.91
CA PRO A 91 -9.85 0.43 1.76
C PRO A 91 -9.50 1.36 2.90
N GLY A 92 -10.28 2.43 3.11
CA GLY A 92 -10.10 3.36 4.24
C GLY A 92 -9.15 4.52 3.97
N ILE A 93 -8.42 4.54 2.85
CA ILE A 93 -7.45 5.61 2.56
C ILE A 93 -8.08 7.01 2.49
N GLN A 94 -9.37 7.09 2.14
CA GLN A 94 -10.11 8.36 2.12
C GLN A 94 -10.22 9.01 3.51
N ASN A 95 -10.11 8.22 4.59
CA ASN A 95 -10.14 8.71 5.96
C ASN A 95 -8.81 9.33 6.39
N ASN A 96 -7.74 9.04 5.65
CA ASN A 96 -6.38 9.52 5.92
C ASN A 96 -6.03 10.75 5.06
N VAL A 97 -7.02 11.34 4.40
CA VAL A 97 -6.86 12.55 3.61
C VAL A 97 -6.99 13.76 4.54
N VAL A 98 -5.94 14.58 4.56
CA VAL A 98 -5.86 15.86 5.28
C VAL A 98 -5.83 17.02 4.30
#